data_AF-A0A7W2FUE2-F1
#
_entry.id   AF-A0A7W2FUE2-F1
#
_cell.length_a   1.000
_cell.length_b   1.000
_cell.length_c   1.000
_cell.angle_alpha   90.00
_cell.angle_beta   90.00
_cell.angle_gamma   90.00
#
_symmetry.space_group_name_H-M   'P 1'
#
loop_
_entity.id
_entity.type
_entity.pdbx_description
1 polymer ?
#
loop_
_entity_poly.entity_id
_entity_poly.type
_entity_poly.pdbx_seq_one_letter_code
_entity_poly.pdbx_strand_id
1 'polypeptide(L)'
;MKSSAQNKQHTAGRTRISENAKRTFKRCGQYIVFIFFVSIFVNVCIRLDVIVLGSSLSETSVTEIAQIALLVITSACFYRLSQREVKLRHAAILMAGFFAVLTIREMDHWFDIVSHGFWFYPALAVTVAVLCYAYRGGVHTVNELATVLRLSHTKQLITWVILLLVFSRVYGMGGLWQQVMGEHYIREVKNISEEGIELLCYSFIAMSAVQIYSKFTMANREMAGDR
;
A
#
# COMPACT_ATOMS: atom_id res chain seq x y z
N MET A 1 -50.88 -12.00 43.41
CA MET A 1 -49.41 -12.13 43.62
C MET A 1 -48.63 -12.86 42.51
N LYS A 2 -49.22 -13.23 41.36
CA LYS A 2 -48.47 -13.85 40.23
C LYS A 2 -48.06 -12.87 39.11
N SER A 3 -48.59 -11.64 39.09
CA SER A 3 -48.35 -10.66 38.03
C SER A 3 -47.02 -9.91 38.14
N SER A 4 -46.37 -9.92 39.30
CA SER A 4 -45.11 -9.21 39.56
C SER A 4 -43.86 -10.06 39.28
N ALA A 5 -44.02 -11.37 39.05
CA ALA A 5 -42.91 -12.28 38.73
C ALA A 5 -42.64 -12.38 37.21
N GLN A 6 -43.68 -12.31 36.37
CA GLN A 6 -43.52 -12.31 34.91
C GLN A 6 -42.94 -10.99 34.38
N ASN A 7 -43.18 -9.87 35.06
CA ASN A 7 -42.69 -8.57 34.60
C ASN A 7 -41.18 -8.34 34.86
N LYS A 8 -40.56 -9.16 35.72
CA LYS A 8 -39.10 -9.14 35.97
C LYS A 8 -38.29 -9.97 34.97
N GLN A 9 -38.92 -10.89 34.24
CA GLN A 9 -38.23 -11.66 33.18
C GLN A 9 -38.16 -10.89 31.86
N HIS A 10 -39.01 -9.88 31.65
CA HIS A 10 -39.02 -9.09 30.42
C HIS A 10 -38.05 -7.88 30.44
N THR A 11 -37.40 -7.61 31.57
CA THR A 11 -36.51 -6.44 31.81
C THR A 11 -35.03 -6.80 31.99
N ALA A 12 -34.61 -8.01 31.62
CA ALA A 12 -33.22 -8.45 31.72
C ALA A 12 -32.63 -8.95 30.39
N GLY A 13 -33.21 -8.55 29.26
CA GLY A 13 -32.60 -8.66 27.93
C GLY A 13 -31.44 -7.68 27.82
N ARG A 14 -30.34 -7.99 28.50
CA ARG A 14 -29.09 -7.23 28.49
C ARG A 14 -28.74 -6.88 27.04
N THR A 15 -28.77 -5.60 26.68
CA THR A 15 -28.29 -5.03 25.42
C THR A 15 -26.78 -5.28 25.31
N ARG A 16 -26.37 -6.53 25.12
CA ARG A 16 -24.99 -6.92 24.89
C ARG A 16 -24.68 -6.61 23.43
N ILE A 17 -23.75 -5.68 23.22
CA ILE A 17 -23.16 -5.41 21.91
C ILE A 17 -22.72 -6.74 21.29
N SER A 18 -23.17 -7.03 20.06
CA SER A 18 -22.83 -8.28 19.38
C SER A 18 -21.31 -8.38 19.15
N GLU A 19 -20.76 -9.58 19.17
CA GLU A 19 -19.32 -9.80 18.93
C GLU A 19 -18.89 -9.31 17.54
N ASN A 20 -19.81 -9.34 16.57
CA ASN A 20 -19.58 -8.77 15.24
C ASN A 20 -19.49 -7.24 15.28
N ALA A 21 -20.37 -6.58 16.03
CA ALA A 21 -20.30 -5.13 16.23
C ALA A 21 -18.98 -4.73 16.91
N LYS A 22 -18.56 -5.43 17.97
CA LYS A 22 -17.26 -5.19 18.64
C LYS A 22 -16.09 -5.35 17.67
N ARG A 23 -16.08 -6.42 16.86
CA ARG A 23 -15.03 -6.63 15.84
C ARG A 23 -15.01 -5.53 14.79
N THR A 24 -16.17 -5.06 14.33
CA THR A 24 -16.26 -3.95 13.39
C THR A 24 -15.70 -2.66 13.99
N PHE A 25 -16.12 -2.27 15.20
CA PHE A 25 -15.60 -1.08 15.88
C PHE A 25 -14.09 -1.17 16.11
N LYS A 26 -13.58 -2.35 16.49
CA LYS A 26 -12.13 -2.57 16.64
C LYS A 26 -11.39 -2.36 15.32
N ARG A 27 -11.89 -2.91 14.21
CA ARG A 27 -11.28 -2.72 12.89
C ARG A 27 -11.30 -1.27 12.43
N CYS A 28 -12.42 -0.57 12.64
CA CYS A 28 -12.52 0.86 12.35
C CYS A 28 -11.54 1.67 13.21
N GLY A 29 -11.46 1.40 14.51
CA GLY A 29 -10.51 2.06 15.41
C GLY A 29 -9.05 1.83 14.98
N GLN A 30 -8.68 0.60 14.64
CA GLN A 30 -7.35 0.27 14.12
C GLN A 30 -7.04 1.03 12.82
N TYR A 31 -8.02 1.17 11.94
CA TYR A 31 -7.87 1.91 10.68
C TYR A 31 -7.67 3.41 10.91
N ILE A 32 -8.43 4.02 11.82
CA ILE A 32 -8.28 5.44 12.19
C ILE A 32 -6.90 5.70 12.80
N VAL A 33 -6.50 4.84 13.74
CA VAL A 33 -5.18 4.93 14.38
C VAL A 33 -4.07 4.82 13.34
N PHE A 34 -4.20 3.91 12.38
CA PHE A 34 -3.23 3.78 11.30
C PHE A 34 -3.16 5.03 10.42
N ILE A 35 -4.30 5.59 9.99
CA ILE A 35 -4.33 6.85 9.22
C ILE A 35 -3.62 7.96 9.99
N PHE A 36 -3.91 8.09 11.29
CA PHE A 36 -3.26 9.07 12.14
C PHE A 36 -1.74 8.90 12.16
N PHE A 37 -1.25 7.67 12.31
CA PHE A 37 0.18 7.37 12.26
C PHE A 37 0.79 7.68 10.89
N VAL A 38 0.13 7.33 9.79
CA VAL A 38 0.61 7.66 8.43
C VAL A 38 0.70 9.16 8.24
N SER A 39 -0.31 9.92 8.64
CA SER A 39 -0.30 11.38 8.52
C SER A 39 0.87 12.02 9.28
N ILE A 40 1.17 11.52 10.49
CA ILE A 40 2.33 11.97 11.26
C ILE A 40 3.63 11.53 10.57
N PHE A 41 3.72 10.26 10.18
CA PHE A 41 4.90 9.68 9.55
C PHE A 41 5.31 10.47 8.29
N VAL A 42 4.38 10.72 7.37
CA VAL A 42 4.63 11.49 6.16
C VAL A 42 5.13 12.90 6.48
N ASN A 43 4.48 13.59 7.44
CA ASN A 43 4.92 14.92 7.86
C ASN A 43 6.30 14.92 8.50
N VAL A 44 6.63 13.88 9.27
CA VAL A 44 7.95 13.74 9.90
C VAL A 44 9.02 13.52 8.82
N CYS A 45 8.82 12.62 7.86
CA CYS A 45 9.76 12.40 6.76
C CYS A 45 10.05 13.69 5.99
N ILE A 46 9.01 14.40 5.55
CA ILE A 46 9.16 15.67 4.82
C ILE A 46 9.89 16.72 5.65
N ARG A 47 9.54 16.87 6.94
CA ARG A 47 10.21 17.85 7.81
C ARG A 47 11.66 17.49 8.07
N LEU A 48 11.96 16.21 8.22
CA LEU A 48 13.34 15.75 8.36
C LEU A 48 14.14 16.06 7.09
N ASP A 49 13.57 15.89 5.91
CA ASP A 49 14.25 16.27 4.66
C ASP A 49 14.57 17.76 4.63
N VAL A 50 13.62 18.62 4.99
CA VAL A 50 13.84 20.07 5.05
C VAL A 50 14.90 20.47 6.10
N ILE A 51 14.90 19.82 7.27
CA ILE A 51 15.81 20.16 8.38
C ILE A 51 17.23 19.60 8.17
N VAL A 52 17.33 18.34 7.69
CA VAL A 52 18.58 17.60 7.60
C VAL A 52 19.35 17.92 6.31
N LEU A 53 18.65 18.16 5.20
CA LEU A 53 19.29 18.35 3.88
C LEU A 53 19.42 19.83 3.47
N GLY A 54 18.72 20.75 4.15
CA GLY A 54 18.71 22.16 3.78
C GLY A 54 18.01 22.43 2.44
N SER A 55 18.21 23.61 1.85
CA SER A 55 17.57 24.03 0.59
C SER A 55 18.07 23.28 -0.66
N SER A 56 19.11 22.47 -0.52
CA SER A 56 19.55 21.50 -1.51
C SER A 56 19.06 20.14 -1.04
N LEU A 57 17.85 19.74 -1.46
CA LEU A 57 17.38 18.35 -1.38
C LEU A 57 18.47 17.48 -2.00
N SER A 58 19.35 16.96 -1.16
CA SER A 58 20.42 16.10 -1.62
C SER A 58 19.78 14.82 -2.13
N GLU A 59 20.45 14.25 -3.12
CA GLU A 59 20.19 13.06 -3.90
C GLU A 59 19.85 11.76 -3.12
N THR A 60 19.66 11.85 -1.80
CA THR A 60 19.18 10.75 -0.96
C THR A 60 18.36 11.30 0.20
N SER A 61 17.04 11.34 0.05
CA SER A 61 16.13 11.86 1.09
C SER A 61 15.60 10.78 2.02
N VAL A 62 15.21 11.16 3.25
CA VAL A 62 14.51 10.28 4.19
C VAL A 62 13.18 9.83 3.58
N THR A 63 12.52 10.71 2.81
CA THR A 63 11.31 10.38 2.08
C THR A 63 11.57 9.28 1.05
N GLU A 64 12.58 9.39 0.19
CA GLU A 64 12.92 8.35 -0.80
C GLU A 64 13.20 6.99 -0.13
N ILE A 65 13.99 6.97 0.93
CA ILE A 65 14.28 5.73 1.68
C ILE A 65 13.00 5.12 2.24
N ALA A 66 12.09 5.94 2.78
CA ALA A 66 10.81 5.49 3.28
C ALA A 66 9.92 4.92 2.16
N GLN A 67 9.87 5.58 1.00
CA GLN A 67 9.11 5.11 -0.17
C GLN A 67 9.63 3.75 -0.66
N ILE A 68 10.96 3.60 -0.82
CA ILE A 68 11.61 2.33 -1.19
C ILE A 68 11.28 1.25 -0.16
N ALA A 69 11.40 1.54 1.14
CA ALA A 69 11.11 0.58 2.20
C ALA A 69 9.65 0.09 2.14
N LEU A 70 8.69 1.01 1.94
CA LEU A 70 7.27 0.67 1.82
C LEU A 70 6.97 -0.18 0.57
N LEU A 71 7.63 0.12 -0.56
CA LEU A 71 7.53 -0.68 -1.78
C LEU A 71 8.10 -2.08 -1.61
N VAL A 72 9.27 -2.21 -0.97
CA VAL A 72 9.89 -3.50 -0.62
C VAL A 72 8.99 -4.31 0.30
N ILE A 73 8.40 -3.69 1.33
CA ILE A 73 7.42 -4.34 2.22
C ILE A 73 6.22 -4.86 1.40
N THR A 74 5.69 -4.02 0.51
CA THR A 74 4.56 -4.37 -0.36
C THR A 74 4.89 -5.57 -1.25
N SER A 75 6.02 -5.51 -1.95
CA SER A 75 6.49 -6.61 -2.82
C SER A 75 6.73 -7.89 -2.02
N ALA A 76 7.37 -7.80 -0.84
CA ALA A 76 7.63 -8.93 0.04
C ALA A 76 6.33 -9.57 0.58
N CYS A 77 5.29 -8.79 0.88
CA CYS A 77 3.98 -9.31 1.27
C CYS A 77 3.37 -10.20 0.18
N PHE A 78 3.37 -9.74 -1.07
CA PHE A 78 2.84 -10.53 -2.19
C PHE A 78 3.75 -11.71 -2.54
N TYR A 79 5.07 -11.54 -2.48
CA TYR A 79 5.98 -12.66 -2.69
C TYR A 79 5.78 -13.75 -1.63
N ARG A 80 5.69 -13.40 -0.34
CA ARG A 80 5.40 -14.37 0.73
C ARG A 80 4.01 -14.98 0.59
N LEU A 81 3.02 -14.22 0.10
CA LEU A 81 1.70 -14.76 -0.21
C LEU A 81 1.80 -15.86 -1.28
N SER A 82 2.62 -15.66 -2.32
CA SER A 82 2.81 -16.66 -3.39
C SER A 82 3.41 -17.99 -2.90
N GLN A 83 4.23 -17.95 -1.85
CA GLN A 83 4.84 -19.13 -1.26
C GLN A 83 3.88 -19.90 -0.34
N ARG A 84 2.95 -19.18 0.30
CA ARG A 84 1.98 -19.78 1.23
C ARG A 84 0.73 -20.30 0.52
N GLU A 85 0.26 -19.56 -0.46
CA GLU A 85 -0.96 -19.86 -1.20
C GLU A 85 -0.60 -20.38 -2.59
N VAL A 86 -0.39 -21.69 -2.71
CA VAL A 86 -0.14 -22.33 -4.02
C VAL A 86 -1.26 -22.00 -5.01
N LYS A 87 -2.50 -21.88 -4.51
CA LYS A 87 -3.68 -21.50 -5.29
C LYS A 87 -3.67 -20.07 -5.81
N LEU A 88 -2.82 -19.17 -5.32
CA LEU A 88 -2.76 -17.76 -5.73
C LEU A 88 -1.36 -17.37 -6.23
N ARG A 89 -0.51 -18.36 -6.48
CA ARG A 89 0.92 -18.17 -6.68
C ARG A 89 1.22 -17.28 -7.88
N HIS A 90 0.52 -17.46 -9.00
CA HIS A 90 0.78 -16.69 -10.22
C HIS A 90 0.33 -15.25 -10.07
N ALA A 91 -0.87 -15.03 -9.53
CA ALA A 91 -1.37 -13.67 -9.28
C ALA A 91 -0.51 -12.93 -8.24
N ALA A 92 -0.09 -13.61 -7.17
CA ALA A 92 0.74 -13.01 -6.14
C ALA A 92 2.15 -12.67 -6.65
N ILE A 93 2.76 -13.51 -7.51
CA ILE A 93 4.03 -13.19 -8.19
C ILE A 93 3.86 -11.99 -9.13
N LEU A 94 2.74 -11.92 -9.87
CA LEU A 94 2.44 -10.77 -10.73
C LEU A 94 2.39 -9.46 -9.94
N MET A 95 1.67 -9.45 -8.81
CA MET A 95 1.59 -8.29 -7.94
C MET A 95 2.94 -7.95 -7.29
N ALA A 96 3.70 -8.95 -6.83
CA ALA A 96 5.03 -8.73 -6.26
C ALA A 96 5.99 -8.12 -7.30
N GLY A 97 5.96 -8.63 -8.54
CA GLY A 97 6.72 -8.13 -9.66
C GLY A 97 6.37 -6.69 -10.03
N PHE A 98 5.08 -6.36 -10.07
CA PHE A 98 4.63 -4.99 -10.30
C PHE A 98 5.24 -3.99 -9.29
N PHE A 99 5.16 -4.29 -7.99
CA PHE A 99 5.76 -3.41 -6.97
C PHE A 99 7.29 -3.45 -6.95
N ALA A 100 7.91 -4.56 -7.36
CA ALA A 100 9.36 -4.64 -7.54
C ALA A 100 9.82 -3.70 -8.68
N VAL A 101 9.08 -3.63 -9.78
CA VAL A 101 9.36 -2.68 -10.88
C VAL A 101 9.22 -1.24 -10.40
N LEU A 102 8.18 -0.92 -9.62
CA LEU A 102 8.07 0.41 -9.00
C LEU A 102 9.23 0.71 -8.05
N THR A 103 9.74 -0.29 -7.32
CA THR A 103 10.93 -0.12 -6.46
C THR A 103 12.16 0.22 -7.29
N ILE A 104 12.37 -0.49 -8.40
CA ILE A 104 13.50 -0.22 -9.32
C ILE A 104 13.40 1.20 -9.90
N ARG A 105 12.17 1.63 -10.24
CA ARG A 105 11.91 3.00 -10.72
C ARG A 105 12.21 4.05 -9.66
N GLU A 106 11.86 3.80 -8.39
CA GLU A 106 12.17 4.71 -7.29
C GLU A 106 13.67 4.78 -6.96
N MET A 107 14.42 3.75 -7.37
CA MET A 107 15.87 3.73 -7.29
C MET A 107 16.53 4.31 -8.55
N ASP A 108 15.79 5.01 -9.42
CA ASP A 108 16.31 5.55 -10.69
C ASP A 108 17.57 6.39 -10.48
N HIS A 109 17.57 7.23 -9.46
CA HIS A 109 18.70 8.06 -9.10
C HIS A 109 19.98 7.25 -8.84
N TRP A 110 19.86 6.13 -8.13
CA TRP A 110 21.00 5.23 -7.85
C TRP A 110 21.49 4.51 -9.10
N PHE A 111 20.60 4.16 -10.01
CA PHE A 111 20.96 3.52 -11.27
C PHE A 111 21.56 4.50 -12.28
N ASP A 112 21.19 5.77 -12.20
CA ASP A 112 21.70 6.84 -13.08
C ASP A 112 23.19 7.15 -12.86
N ILE A 113 23.78 6.70 -11.73
CA ILE A 113 25.23 6.68 -11.47
C ILE A 113 25.97 5.80 -12.49
N VAL A 114 25.35 4.70 -12.95
CA VAL A 114 25.95 3.77 -13.91
C VAL A 114 25.75 4.29 -15.34
N SER A 115 24.52 4.66 -15.67
CA SER A 115 24.15 5.29 -16.94
C SER A 115 22.78 5.91 -16.78
N HIS A 116 22.57 7.09 -17.36
CA HIS A 116 21.24 7.72 -17.36
C HIS A 116 20.20 6.78 -17.97
N GLY A 117 19.10 6.56 -17.24
CA GLY A 117 18.01 5.68 -17.62
C GLY A 117 18.32 4.19 -17.48
N PHE A 118 19.42 3.81 -16.79
CA PHE A 118 19.80 2.40 -16.66
C PHE A 118 18.74 1.57 -15.94
N TRP A 119 17.97 2.17 -15.03
CA TRP A 119 16.85 1.52 -14.32
C TRP A 119 15.83 0.86 -15.25
N PHE A 120 15.72 1.31 -16.51
CA PHE A 120 14.81 0.74 -17.50
C PHE A 120 15.13 -0.74 -17.80
N TYR A 121 16.41 -1.11 -17.91
CA TYR A 121 16.82 -2.48 -18.23
C TYR A 121 16.44 -3.50 -17.15
N PRO A 122 16.77 -3.31 -15.85
CA PRO A 122 16.34 -4.22 -14.80
C PRO A 122 14.81 -4.20 -14.61
N ALA A 123 14.15 -3.03 -14.75
CA ALA A 123 12.69 -2.95 -14.71
C ALA A 123 12.04 -3.80 -15.83
N LEU A 124 12.57 -3.71 -17.05
CA LEU A 124 12.11 -4.50 -18.18
C LEU A 124 12.37 -6.00 -17.97
N ALA A 125 13.55 -6.38 -17.47
CA ALA A 125 13.89 -7.77 -17.19
C ALA A 125 12.93 -8.40 -16.17
N VAL A 126 12.65 -7.71 -15.06
CA VAL A 126 11.67 -8.16 -14.06
C VAL A 126 10.27 -8.25 -14.67
N THR A 127 9.86 -7.24 -15.44
CA THR A 127 8.56 -7.21 -16.11
C THR A 127 8.38 -8.42 -17.03
N VAL A 128 9.35 -8.70 -17.89
CA VAL A 128 9.33 -9.83 -18.81
C VAL A 128 9.30 -11.16 -18.04
N ALA A 129 10.15 -11.32 -17.02
CA ALA A 129 10.18 -12.56 -16.23
C ALA A 129 8.84 -12.85 -15.55
N VAL A 130 8.22 -11.83 -14.96
CA VAL A 130 6.95 -11.94 -14.25
C VAL A 130 5.79 -12.17 -15.23
N LEU A 131 5.78 -11.50 -16.38
CA LEU A 131 4.77 -11.73 -17.42
C LEU A 131 4.90 -13.13 -18.04
N CYS A 132 6.11 -13.60 -18.32
CA CYS A 132 6.34 -14.97 -18.78
C CYS A 132 5.85 -16.00 -17.75
N TYR A 133 6.11 -15.75 -16.46
CA TYR A 133 5.63 -16.61 -15.38
C TYR A 133 4.10 -16.61 -15.28
N ALA A 134 3.46 -15.44 -15.35
CA ALA A 134 2.01 -15.29 -15.37
C ALA A 134 1.38 -15.96 -16.61
N TYR A 135 2.01 -15.83 -17.77
CA TYR A 135 1.54 -16.44 -19.01
C TYR A 135 1.53 -17.98 -18.94
N ARG A 136 2.53 -18.59 -18.28
CA ARG A 136 2.55 -20.04 -18.02
C ARG A 136 1.37 -20.52 -17.17
N GLY A 137 0.83 -19.67 -16.29
CA GLY A 137 -0.39 -19.96 -15.54
C GLY A 137 -1.68 -19.77 -16.34
N GLY A 138 -1.64 -19.05 -17.47
CA GLY A 138 -2.77 -18.87 -18.38
C GLY A 138 -4.06 -18.40 -17.68
N VAL A 139 -5.17 -19.11 -17.95
CA VAL A 139 -6.49 -18.83 -17.38
C VAL A 139 -6.50 -18.92 -15.84
N HIS A 140 -5.63 -19.76 -15.25
CA HIS A 140 -5.53 -19.85 -13.79
C HIS A 140 -5.08 -18.51 -13.20
N THR A 141 -4.11 -17.83 -13.80
CA THR A 141 -3.62 -16.54 -13.27
C THR A 141 -4.73 -15.48 -13.22
N VAL A 142 -5.62 -15.46 -14.20
CA VAL A 142 -6.77 -14.53 -14.23
C VAL A 142 -7.77 -14.87 -13.11
N ASN A 143 -8.08 -16.16 -12.90
CA ASN A 143 -8.98 -16.60 -11.84
C ASN A 143 -8.39 -16.36 -10.43
N GLU A 144 -7.08 -16.56 -10.28
CA GLU A 144 -6.34 -16.24 -9.07
C GLU A 144 -6.41 -14.74 -8.77
N LEU A 145 -6.17 -13.91 -9.79
CA LEU A 145 -6.23 -12.46 -9.64
C LEU A 145 -7.65 -12.01 -9.28
N ALA A 146 -8.68 -12.56 -9.93
CA ALA A 146 -10.07 -12.30 -9.58
C ALA A 146 -10.38 -12.65 -8.12
N THR A 147 -9.78 -13.71 -7.59
CA THR A 147 -9.92 -14.10 -6.18
C THR A 147 -9.30 -13.07 -5.24
N VAL A 148 -8.12 -12.55 -5.58
CA VAL A 148 -7.49 -11.46 -4.80
C VAL A 148 -8.29 -10.16 -4.92
N LEU A 149 -8.78 -9.82 -6.11
CA LEU A 149 -9.57 -8.61 -6.39
C LEU A 149 -10.92 -8.57 -5.66
N ARG A 150 -11.49 -9.73 -5.31
CA ARG A 150 -12.74 -9.81 -4.52
C ARG A 150 -12.57 -9.33 -3.08
N LEU A 151 -11.34 -9.26 -2.56
CA LEU A 151 -11.11 -8.76 -1.21
C LEU A 151 -11.33 -7.25 -1.13
N SER A 152 -12.03 -6.80 -0.09
CA SER A 152 -12.27 -5.37 0.17
C SER A 152 -10.96 -4.56 0.22
N HIS A 153 -9.90 -5.11 0.81
CA HIS A 153 -8.60 -4.44 0.94
C HIS A 153 -7.87 -4.29 -0.40
N THR A 154 -8.18 -5.14 -1.39
CA THR A 154 -7.61 -5.01 -2.74
C THR A 154 -8.22 -3.83 -3.49
N LYS A 155 -9.51 -3.52 -3.26
CA LYS A 155 -10.11 -2.29 -3.82
C LYS A 155 -9.38 -1.05 -3.31
N GLN A 156 -9.07 -1.05 -2.01
CA GLN A 156 -8.27 0.01 -1.40
C GLN A 156 -6.87 0.09 -2.03
N LEU A 157 -6.16 -1.04 -2.18
CA LEU A 157 -4.86 -1.09 -2.85
C LEU A 157 -4.92 -0.44 -4.25
N ILE A 158 -5.92 -0.80 -5.05
CA ILE A 158 -6.09 -0.27 -6.42
C ILE A 158 -6.31 1.25 -6.38
N THR A 159 -7.17 1.74 -5.49
CA THR A 159 -7.39 3.19 -5.32
C THR A 159 -6.08 3.93 -5.11
N TRP A 160 -5.25 3.46 -4.18
CA TRP A 160 -3.98 4.12 -3.87
C TRP A 160 -2.93 3.96 -4.97
N VAL A 161 -2.92 2.83 -5.69
CA VAL A 161 -2.05 2.67 -6.88
C VAL A 161 -2.45 3.65 -7.98
N ILE A 162 -3.74 3.86 -8.23
CA ILE A 162 -4.20 4.83 -9.23
C ILE A 162 -3.83 6.26 -8.81
N LEU A 163 -4.02 6.60 -7.53
CA LEU A 163 -3.61 7.91 -7.02
C LEU A 163 -2.10 8.12 -7.15
N LEU A 164 -1.29 7.11 -6.86
CA LEU A 164 0.15 7.16 -7.06
C LEU A 164 0.53 7.35 -8.54
N LEU A 165 0.04 6.49 -9.43
CA LEU A 165 0.50 6.46 -10.81
C LEU A 165 -0.08 7.56 -11.69
N VAL A 166 -1.29 8.03 -11.39
CA VAL A 166 -2.01 9.00 -12.21
C VAL A 166 -2.05 10.36 -11.54
N PHE A 167 -2.62 10.44 -10.34
CA PHE A 167 -2.83 11.73 -9.69
C PHE A 167 -1.50 12.39 -9.31
N SER A 168 -0.58 11.65 -8.66
CA SER A 168 0.73 12.19 -8.29
C SER A 168 1.48 12.72 -9.51
N ARG A 169 1.46 11.99 -10.63
CA ARG A 169 2.19 12.37 -11.85
C ARG A 169 1.63 13.62 -12.52
N VAL A 170 0.30 13.76 -12.57
CA VAL A 170 -0.33 14.96 -13.12
C VAL A 170 -0.10 16.15 -12.20
N TYR A 171 -0.22 15.95 -10.88
CA TYR A 171 0.00 16.97 -9.88
C TYR A 171 1.48 17.42 -9.80
N GLY A 172 2.41 16.49 -10.02
CA GLY A 172 3.85 16.71 -10.08
C GLY A 172 4.37 17.32 -11.38
N MET A 173 3.51 17.66 -12.34
CA MET A 173 3.96 18.30 -13.58
C MET A 173 4.46 19.73 -13.32
N GLY A 174 5.68 20.03 -13.77
CA GLY A 174 6.30 21.36 -13.59
C GLY A 174 5.45 22.52 -14.12
N GLY A 175 4.73 22.31 -15.22
CA GLY A 175 3.88 23.34 -15.83
C GLY A 175 2.77 23.87 -14.91
N LEU A 176 2.16 23.00 -14.09
CA LEU A 176 1.15 23.41 -13.10
C LEU A 176 1.78 24.38 -12.08
N TRP A 177 2.92 24.00 -11.53
CA TRP A 177 3.59 24.77 -10.48
C TRP A 177 4.23 26.06 -10.98
N GLN A 178 4.76 26.06 -12.21
CA GLN A 178 5.24 27.28 -12.87
C GLN A 178 4.11 28.28 -13.09
N GLN A 179 2.90 27.81 -13.45
CA GLN A 179 1.73 28.69 -13.57
C GLN A 179 1.24 29.20 -12.21
N VAL A 180 1.26 28.35 -11.18
CA VAL A 180 0.82 28.73 -9.82
C VAL A 180 1.78 29.71 -9.16
N MET A 181 3.09 29.54 -9.33
CA MET A 181 4.13 30.33 -8.66
C MET A 181 4.65 31.50 -9.50
N GLY A 182 4.45 31.48 -10.82
CA GLY A 182 4.88 32.53 -11.74
C GLY A 182 6.40 32.77 -11.68
N GLU A 183 6.79 34.04 -11.57
CA GLU A 183 8.19 34.47 -11.50
C GLU A 183 8.92 33.99 -10.24
N HIS A 184 8.19 33.55 -9.22
CA HIS A 184 8.74 33.01 -7.96
C HIS A 184 8.72 31.48 -7.92
N TYR A 185 8.95 30.82 -9.05
CA TYR A 185 9.01 29.36 -9.11
C TYR A 185 10.16 28.81 -8.26
N ILE A 186 9.80 28.04 -7.24
CA ILE A 186 10.74 27.33 -6.36
C ILE A 186 10.51 25.83 -6.57
N ARG A 187 11.50 25.15 -7.17
CA ARG A 187 11.41 23.74 -7.54
C ARG A 187 11.25 22.84 -6.32
N GLU A 188 11.86 23.21 -5.21
CA GLU A 188 11.85 22.48 -3.95
C GLU A 188 10.44 22.40 -3.37
N VAL A 189 9.64 23.46 -3.46
CA VAL A 189 8.26 23.47 -2.97
C VAL A 189 7.40 22.48 -3.77
N LYS A 190 7.57 22.45 -5.10
CA LYS A 190 6.95 21.45 -5.96
C LYS A 190 7.36 20.04 -5.53
N ASN A 191 8.67 19.79 -5.45
CA ASN A 191 9.20 18.45 -5.17
C ASN A 191 8.71 17.93 -3.81
N ILE A 192 8.80 18.75 -2.75
CA ILE A 192 8.28 18.40 -1.42
C ILE A 192 6.79 18.05 -1.47
N SER A 193 6.01 18.80 -2.25
CA SER A 193 4.59 18.54 -2.40
C SER A 193 4.29 17.25 -3.16
N GLU A 194 5.08 16.93 -4.20
CA GLU A 194 4.99 15.69 -4.98
C GLU A 194 5.40 14.48 -4.12
N GLU A 195 6.60 14.51 -3.54
CA GLU A 195 7.16 13.47 -2.67
C GLU A 195 6.24 13.15 -1.48
N GLY A 196 5.59 14.17 -0.90
CA GLY A 196 4.65 13.99 0.20
C GLY A 196 3.38 13.22 -0.20
N ILE A 197 2.85 13.48 -1.40
CA ILE A 197 1.69 12.75 -1.92
C ILE A 197 2.07 11.31 -2.28
N GLU A 198 3.26 11.11 -2.84
CA GLU A 198 3.76 9.79 -3.17
C GLU A 198 3.98 8.93 -1.92
N LEU A 199 4.65 9.48 -0.90
CA LEU A 199 4.88 8.79 0.37
C LEU A 199 3.56 8.43 1.07
N LEU A 200 2.56 9.32 1.01
CA LEU A 200 1.21 9.05 1.49
C LEU A 200 0.60 7.84 0.77
N CYS A 201 0.64 7.83 -0.57
CA CYS A 201 0.10 6.74 -1.37
C CYS A 201 0.82 5.41 -1.08
N TYR A 202 2.15 5.42 -1.03
CA TYR A 202 2.95 4.24 -0.70
C TYR A 202 2.62 3.67 0.68
N SER A 203 2.37 4.52 1.66
CA SER A 203 1.99 4.09 3.02
C SER A 203 0.67 3.32 3.03
N PHE A 204 -0.34 3.81 2.30
CA PHE A 204 -1.63 3.13 2.18
C PHE A 204 -1.57 1.86 1.30
N ILE A 205 -0.73 1.86 0.27
CA ILE A 205 -0.45 0.67 -0.55
C ILE A 205 0.14 -0.44 0.33
N ALA A 206 1.19 -0.13 1.10
CA ALA A 206 1.84 -1.08 2.00
C ALA A 206 0.88 -1.63 3.05
N MET A 207 0.06 -0.77 3.65
CA MET A 207 -1.00 -1.22 4.57
C MET A 207 -1.94 -2.22 3.89
N SER A 208 -2.43 -1.90 2.70
CA SER A 208 -3.39 -2.74 1.99
C SER A 208 -2.77 -4.11 1.69
N ALA A 209 -1.51 -4.16 1.28
CA ALA A 209 -0.76 -5.40 1.05
C ALA A 209 -0.59 -6.23 2.33
N VAL A 210 -0.23 -5.62 3.47
CA VAL A 210 -0.12 -6.30 4.76
C VAL A 210 -1.46 -6.88 5.20
N GLN A 211 -2.56 -6.14 5.02
CA GLN A 211 -3.90 -6.62 5.37
C GLN A 211 -4.35 -7.78 4.48
N ILE A 212 -4.07 -7.72 3.17
CA ILE A 212 -4.33 -8.83 2.23
C ILE A 212 -3.56 -10.09 2.66
N TYR A 213 -2.25 -9.96 2.90
CA TYR A 213 -1.40 -11.06 3.35
C TYR A 213 -1.88 -11.66 4.68
N SER A 214 -2.23 -10.80 5.65
CA SER A 214 -2.71 -11.24 6.97
C SER A 214 -4.03 -12.00 6.85
N LYS A 215 -4.96 -11.54 5.99
CA LYS A 215 -6.26 -12.19 5.81
C LYS A 215 -6.13 -13.62 5.29
N PHE A 216 -5.28 -13.86 4.29
CA PHE A 216 -5.02 -15.22 3.79
C PHE A 216 -4.30 -16.08 4.83
N THR A 217 -3.33 -15.50 5.55
CA THR A 217 -2.63 -16.22 6.62
C THR A 217 -3.55 -16.68 7.75
N MET A 218 -4.54 -15.86 8.14
CA MET A 218 -5.50 -16.24 9.18
C MET A 218 -6.47 -17.32 8.68
N ALA A 219 -6.96 -17.21 7.45
CA ALA A 219 -7.84 -18.22 6.85
C ALA A 219 -7.16 -19.62 6.81
N ASN A 220 -5.86 -19.67 6.49
CA ASN A 220 -5.12 -20.93 6.52
C ASN A 220 -4.92 -21.51 7.92
N ARG A 221 -4.75 -20.67 8.94
CA ARG A 221 -4.63 -21.12 10.33
C ARG A 221 -5.93 -21.74 10.83
N GLU A 222 -7.07 -21.14 10.49
CA GLU A 222 -8.39 -21.70 10.81
C GLU A 222 -8.58 -23.08 10.15
N MET A 223 -8.22 -23.23 8.87
CA MET A 223 -8.32 -24.52 8.16
C MET A 223 -7.29 -25.59 8.60
N ALA A 224 -6.21 -25.20 9.29
CA ALA A 224 -5.18 -26.11 9.78
C ALA A 224 -5.41 -26.53 11.25
N GLY A 225 -6.10 -25.71 12.04
CA GLY A 225 -6.47 -26.02 13.43
C GLY A 225 -7.69 -26.93 13.58
N ASP A 226 -8.46 -27.12 12.49
CA ASP A 226 -9.60 -28.04 12.40
C ASP A 226 -9.21 -29.46 11.91
N ARG A 227 -7.92 -29.81 11.91
CA ARG A 227 -7.42 -31.15 11.54
C ARG A 227 -6.77 -31.88 12.70
#